data_AF-A0A2N2I439-F1
#
_entry.id   AF-A0A2N2I439-F1
#
_cell.length_a   1.000
_cell.length_b   1.000
_cell.length_c   1.000
_cell.angle_alpha   90.00
_cell.angle_beta   90.00
_cell.angle_gamma   90.00
#
_symmetry.space_group_name_H-M   'P 1'
#
loop_
_entity.id
_entity.type
_entity.pdbx_description
1 polymer ?
#
loop_
_entity_poly.entity_id
_entity_poly.type
_entity_poly.pdbx_seq_one_letter_code
_entity_poly.pdbx_strand_id
1 'polypeptide(L)'
;SLASEVESLREAHTALREGKANEALDVLDRDAAPADSSALDQERAAVRIFALCRLGQTDEARQLAGEFLAKWPSSPHAPRVRTACPSP
;
A
#
# COMPACT_ATOMS: atom_id res chain seq x y z
N SER A 1 1.53 5.16 -17.74
CA SER A 1 1.56 3.88 -18.49
C SER A 1 1.84 2.76 -17.50
N LEU A 2 1.49 1.51 -17.81
CA LEU A 2 1.75 0.38 -16.90
C LEU A 2 3.21 0.29 -16.46
N ALA A 3 4.16 0.55 -17.36
CA ALA A 3 5.59 0.55 -17.03
C ALA A 3 5.95 1.60 -15.97
N SER A 4 5.35 2.80 -16.05
CA SER A 4 5.54 3.85 -15.05
C SER A 4 4.99 3.41 -13.69
N GLU A 5 3.78 2.87 -13.65
CA GLU A 5 3.14 2.43 -12.40
C GLU A 5 3.90 1.29 -11.72
N VAL A 6 4.46 0.36 -12.52
CA VAL A 6 5.33 -0.70 -12.00
C VAL A 6 6.60 -0.10 -11.40
N GLU A 7 7.18 0.93 -12.00
CA GLU A 7 8.39 1.57 -11.48
C GLU A 7 8.12 2.32 -10.16
N SER A 8 7.04 3.08 -10.09
CA SER A 8 6.61 3.76 -8.87
C SER A 8 6.37 2.76 -7.73
N LEU A 9 5.77 1.61 -8.01
CA LEU A 9 5.61 0.55 -7.02
C LEU A 9 6.94 -0.04 -6.54
N ARG A 10 7.92 -0.20 -7.44
CA ARG A 10 9.27 -0.66 -7.04
C ARG A 10 9.95 0.36 -6.14
N GLU A 11 9.84 1.64 -6.46
CA GLU A 11 10.39 2.72 -5.66
C GLU A 11 9.74 2.76 -4.27
N ALA A 12 8.40 2.73 -4.20
CA ALA A 12 7.68 2.72 -2.92
C ALA A 12 8.03 1.49 -2.06
N HIS A 13 8.16 0.30 -2.68
CA HIS A 13 8.64 -0.89 -1.97
C HIS A 13 10.08 -0.75 -1.47
N THR A 14 10.94 -0.04 -2.19
CA THR A 14 12.33 0.20 -1.79
C THR A 14 12.38 1.16 -0.61
N ALA A 15 11.63 2.26 -0.66
CA ALA A 15 11.46 3.19 0.46
C ALA A 15 10.96 2.47 1.73
N LEU A 16 9.98 1.57 1.60
CA LEU A 16 9.54 0.73 2.72
C LEU A 16 10.68 -0.15 3.28
N ARG A 17 11.49 -0.81 2.43
CA ARG A 17 12.61 -1.64 2.92
C ARG A 17 13.65 -0.80 3.67
N GLU A 18 13.88 0.43 3.23
CA GLU A 18 14.83 1.37 3.83
C GLU A 18 14.28 2.11 5.07
N GLY A 19 13.02 1.85 5.47
CA GLY A 19 12.40 2.52 6.62
C GLY A 19 11.84 3.91 6.32
N LYS A 20 11.85 4.33 5.06
CA LYS A 20 11.38 5.63 4.58
C LYS A 20 9.89 5.58 4.23
N ALA A 21 9.05 5.33 5.22
CA ALA A 21 7.61 5.11 4.99
C ALA A 21 6.89 6.36 4.42
N ASN A 22 7.30 7.58 4.79
CA ASN A 22 6.77 8.81 4.19
C ASN A 22 7.08 8.89 2.69
N GLU A 23 8.32 8.59 2.29
CA GLU A 23 8.71 8.60 0.86
C GLU A 23 7.89 7.57 0.06
N ALA A 24 7.57 6.42 0.65
CA ALA A 24 6.70 5.44 0.00
C ALA A 24 5.30 5.98 -0.28
N LEU A 25 4.72 6.76 0.64
CA LEU A 25 3.42 7.41 0.42
C LEU A 25 3.49 8.49 -0.65
N ASP A 26 4.53 9.33 -0.60
CA ASP A 26 4.71 10.39 -1.59
C ASP A 26 4.80 9.84 -3.01
N VAL A 27 5.52 8.72 -3.20
CA VAL A 27 5.61 8.04 -4.50
C VAL A 27 4.23 7.56 -4.98
N LEU A 28 3.42 6.98 -4.07
CA LEU A 28 2.07 6.52 -4.42
C LEU A 28 1.13 7.69 -4.78
N ASP A 29 1.25 8.82 -4.09
CA ASP A 29 0.37 9.97 -4.27
C ASP A 29 0.72 10.79 -5.53
N ARG A 30 2.00 10.84 -5.92
CA ARG A 30 2.45 11.48 -7.17
C ARG A 30 1.93 10.74 -8.42
N ASP A 31 1.84 9.43 -8.35
CA ASP A 31 1.41 8.55 -9.45
C ASP A 31 -0.02 8.04 -9.28
N ALA A 32 -0.88 8.81 -8.60
CA ALA A 32 -2.31 8.52 -8.51
C ALA A 32 -2.92 8.55 -9.92
N ALA A 33 -2.98 7.38 -10.56
CA ALA A 33 -3.66 7.22 -11.82
C ALA A 33 -5.13 7.62 -11.65
N PRO A 34 -5.75 8.29 -12.64
CA PRO A 34 -7.19 8.50 -12.66
C PRO A 34 -7.90 7.16 -12.44
N ALA A 35 -9.03 7.18 -11.73
CA ALA A 35 -9.71 6.04 -11.09
C ALA A 35 -10.20 4.89 -12.00
N ASP A 36 -9.72 4.81 -13.25
CA ASP A 36 -9.97 3.72 -14.18
C ASP A 36 -9.10 2.52 -13.83
N SER A 37 -9.49 1.83 -12.74
CA SER A 37 -9.15 0.44 -12.38
C SER A 37 -7.83 -0.07 -12.97
N SER A 38 -6.70 0.46 -12.51
CA SER A 38 -5.43 -0.05 -12.96
C SER A 38 -5.22 -1.46 -12.36
N ALA A 39 -4.60 -2.34 -13.13
CA ALA A 39 -4.28 -3.72 -12.74
C ALA A 39 -3.45 -3.82 -11.44
N LEU A 40 -2.96 -2.69 -10.92
CA LEU A 40 -2.07 -2.56 -9.78
C LEU A 40 -2.72 -1.96 -8.52
N ASP A 41 -4.05 -1.83 -8.50
CA ASP A 41 -4.77 -1.25 -7.36
C ASP A 41 -4.50 -2.00 -6.05
N GLN A 42 -4.41 -3.32 -6.11
CA GLN A 42 -4.17 -4.17 -4.95
C GLN A 42 -2.76 -3.94 -4.39
N GLU A 43 -1.76 -3.85 -5.26
CA GLU A 43 -0.37 -3.64 -4.91
C GLU A 43 -0.20 -2.26 -4.26
N ARG A 44 -0.79 -1.21 -4.85
CA ARG A 44 -0.79 0.15 -4.27
C ARG A 44 -1.45 0.19 -2.90
N ALA A 45 -2.64 -0.40 -2.77
CA ALA A 45 -3.36 -0.42 -1.50
C ALA A 45 -2.56 -1.13 -0.40
N ALA A 46 -1.94 -2.27 -0.71
CA ALA A 46 -1.08 -2.98 0.23
C ALA A 46 0.14 -2.15 0.66
N VAL A 47 0.83 -1.49 -0.27
CA VAL A 47 1.97 -0.60 0.04
C VAL A 47 1.54 0.55 0.96
N ARG A 48 0.40 1.20 0.67
CA ARG A 48 -0.15 2.27 1.51
C ARG A 48 -0.40 1.80 2.93
N ILE A 49 -1.09 0.66 3.10
CA ILE A 49 -1.34 0.06 4.42
C ILE A 49 -0.02 -0.17 5.18
N PHE A 50 0.98 -0.74 4.52
CA PHE A 50 2.28 -1.02 5.16
C PHE A 50 3.02 0.27 5.56
N ALA A 51 2.94 1.33 4.75
CA ALA A 51 3.54 2.62 5.06
C ALA A 51 2.86 3.27 6.28
N LEU A 52 1.53 3.35 6.28
CA LEU A 52 0.75 3.91 7.38
C LEU A 52 1.00 3.15 8.70
N CYS A 53 1.03 1.81 8.67
CA CYS A 53 1.36 1.01 9.85
C CYS A 53 2.75 1.33 10.40
N ARG A 54 3.76 1.53 9.53
CA ARG A 54 5.13 1.89 9.94
C ARG A 54 5.25 3.31 10.51
N LEU A 55 4.39 4.22 10.05
CA LEU A 55 4.32 5.59 10.56
C LEU A 55 3.54 5.72 11.87
N GLY A 56 2.96 4.62 12.37
CA GLY A 56 2.11 4.64 13.56
C GLY A 56 0.69 5.17 13.30
N GLN A 57 0.34 5.44 12.03
CA GLN A 57 -1.02 5.85 11.61
C GLN A 57 -1.94 4.63 11.54
N THR A 58 -2.07 3.94 12.69
CA THR A 58 -2.66 2.60 12.77
C THR A 58 -4.17 2.58 12.54
N ASP A 59 -4.90 3.64 12.90
CA ASP A 59 -6.35 3.71 12.70
C ASP A 59 -6.71 3.75 11.21
N GLU A 60 -6.09 4.65 10.45
CA GLU A 60 -6.26 4.75 9.00
C GLU A 60 -5.82 3.47 8.29
N ALA A 61 -4.64 2.93 8.68
CA ALA A 61 -4.13 1.70 8.12
C ALA A 61 -5.06 0.50 8.33
N ARG A 62 -5.69 0.40 9.51
CA ARG A 62 -6.64 -0.69 9.84
C ARG A 62 -7.94 -0.55 9.07
N GLN A 63 -8.45 0.67 8.89
CA GLN A 63 -9.62 0.91 8.05
C GLN A 63 -9.35 0.42 6.61
N LEU A 64 -8.25 0.88 6.02
CA LEU A 64 -7.85 0.48 4.66
C LEU A 64 -7.56 -1.03 4.56
N ALA A 65 -7.00 -1.65 5.60
CA ALA A 65 -6.81 -3.10 5.66
C ALA A 65 -8.14 -3.86 5.64
N GLY A 66 -9.17 -3.37 6.34
CA GLY A 66 -10.52 -3.93 6.30
C GLY A 66 -11.13 -3.87 4.91
N GLU A 67 -11.07 -2.71 4.27
CA GLU A 67 -11.54 -2.50 2.90
C GLU A 67 -10.78 -3.37 1.90
N PHE A 68 -9.45 -3.46 2.03
CA PHE A 68 -8.59 -4.32 1.22
C PHE A 68 -9.00 -5.79 1.31
N LEU A 69 -9.20 -6.30 2.53
CA LEU A 69 -9.53 -7.72 2.74
C LEU A 69 -10.95 -8.06 2.30
N ALA A 70 -11.87 -7.10 2.34
CA ALA A 70 -13.21 -7.25 1.79
C ALA A 70 -13.19 -7.26 0.25
N LYS A 71 -12.40 -6.38 -0.37
CA LYS A 71 -12.31 -6.23 -1.83
C LYS A 71 -11.46 -7.32 -2.50
N TRP A 72 -10.35 -7.74 -1.86
CA TRP A 72 -9.38 -8.69 -2.40
C TRP A 72 -9.06 -9.82 -1.39
N PRO A 73 -10.05 -10.65 -1.01
CA PRO A 73 -9.87 -11.68 0.03
C PRO A 73 -8.82 -12.75 -0.33
N SER A 74 -8.62 -13.01 -1.62
CA SER A 74 -7.65 -13.98 -2.16
C SER A 74 -6.32 -13.35 -2.59
N SER A 75 -6.08 -12.07 -2.26
CA SER A 75 -4.83 -11.41 -2.58
C SER A 75 -3.62 -12.12 -1.96
N PRO A 76 -2.50 -12.24 -2.68
CA PRO A 76 -1.22 -12.67 -2.09
C PRO A 76 -0.73 -11.74 -0.97
N HIS A 77 -1.18 -10.49 -0.91
CA HIS A 77 -0.85 -9.56 0.18
C HIS A 77 -1.74 -9.73 1.41
N ALA A 78 -2.90 -10.41 1.30
CA ALA A 78 -3.87 -10.54 2.39
C ALA A 78 -3.27 -11.08 3.70
N PRO A 79 -2.41 -12.13 3.70
CA PRO A 79 -1.77 -12.59 4.93
C PRO A 79 -0.94 -11.51 5.63
N ARG A 80 -0.19 -10.71 4.86
CA ARG A 80 0.64 -9.63 5.41
C ARG A 80 -0.18 -8.43 5.86
N VAL A 81 -1.26 -8.09 5.14
CA VAL A 81 -2.18 -7.01 5.51
C VAL A 81 -2.85 -7.30 6.86
N ARG A 82 -3.27 -8.54 7.11
CA ARG A 82 -3.88 -8.95 8.40
C ARG A 82 -2.99 -8.71 9.62
N THR A 83 -1.67 -8.71 9.44
CA THR A 83 -0.69 -8.60 10.53
C THR A 83 0.20 -7.36 10.41
N ALA A 84 -0.15 -6.40 9.53
CA ALA A 84 0.73 -5.28 9.18
C ALA A 84 0.91 -4.28 10.31
N CYS A 85 -0.17 -3.99 11.04
CA CYS A 85 -0.18 -3.02 12.11
C CYS A 85 -0.06 -3.74 13.46
N PRO A 86 0.79 -3.27 14.39
CA PRO A 86 0.79 -3.77 15.75
C PRO A 86 -0.57 -3.51 16.42
N SER A 87 -1.00 -4.43 17.28
CA SER A 87 -2.08 -4.18 18.25
C SER A 87 -1.61 -3.11 19.25
N PRO A 88 -2.53 -2.29 19.80
CA PRO A 88 -2.16 -1.36 20.86
C PRO A 88 -1.64 -2.10 22.11
#